data_AF-A0A8H7QVI9-F1
#
_entry.id   AF-A0A8H7QVI9-F1
#
_cell.length_a   1.000
_cell.length_b   1.000
_cell.length_c   1.000
_cell.angle_alpha   90.00
_cell.angle_beta   90.00
_cell.angle_gamma   90.00
#
_symmetry.space_group_name_H-M   'P 1'
#
loop_
_entity.id
_entity.type
_entity.pdbx_description
1 polymer ?
#
loop_
_entity_poly.entity_id
_entity_poly.type
_entity_poly.pdbx_seq_one_letter_code
_entity_poly.pdbx_strand_id
1 'polypeptide(L)'
;MKYTAVALLSLASAAMAFESTVPCIMWSPKNYVDTNVKASDQFVISQTDASSTIMSSLSSDICSAKVIALINQPELHSNDFTRSGFEDAFTQLKEHSTQASSHSQIEYITNGVDVNEIAKMIASQCDSAISILDPSTVSADDFAKQEAPIVAVVPLPAANDATKLKANDASLGQFIDAVEGKFQNDYAVIYTSSVAKTSCHESTQSLHRRAPAPVNNLPIFAKYQLFTPGVFMVLGVVFLFMFIAGTGITWLVGIQTPVRFEAKQKKN
;
A
#
# COMPACT_ATOMS: atom_id res chain seq x y z
N MET A 1 27.66 23.01 -13.55
CA MET A 1 28.01 21.77 -12.80
C MET A 1 27.44 21.72 -11.37
N LYS A 2 26.35 22.43 -11.03
CA LYS A 2 25.78 22.48 -9.67
C LYS A 2 24.35 21.89 -9.55
N TYR A 3 23.78 21.38 -10.64
CA TYR A 3 22.37 20.96 -10.69
C TYR A 3 22.15 19.44 -10.71
N THR A 4 23.19 18.63 -10.84
CA THR A 4 23.08 17.16 -10.92
C THR A 4 23.03 16.46 -9.57
N ALA A 5 23.45 17.12 -8.49
CA ALA A 5 23.45 16.54 -7.13
C ALA A 5 22.06 16.56 -6.46
N VAL A 6 21.16 17.44 -6.89
CA VAL A 6 19.83 17.60 -6.27
C VAL A 6 18.86 16.49 -6.71
N ALA A 7 19.03 15.95 -7.92
CA ALA A 7 18.13 14.94 -8.48
C ALA A 7 18.30 13.53 -7.88
N LEU A 8 19.47 13.18 -7.35
CA LEU A 8 19.72 11.85 -6.76
C LEU A 8 19.28 11.73 -5.29
N LEU A 9 19.16 12.85 -4.58
CA LEU A 9 18.68 12.87 -3.19
C LEU A 9 17.15 12.73 -3.08
N SER A 10 16.39 13.07 -4.13
CA SER A 10 14.92 12.96 -4.12
C SER A 10 14.39 11.53 -4.31
N LEU A 11 15.17 10.63 -4.93
CA LEU A 11 14.77 9.24 -5.16
C LEU A 11 14.91 8.36 -3.90
N ALA A 12 15.86 8.67 -3.00
CA ALA A 12 16.03 7.93 -1.75
C ALA A 12 14.89 8.19 -0.75
N SER A 13 14.31 9.39 -0.76
CA SER A 13 13.13 9.75 0.04
C SER A 13 11.84 9.06 -0.41
N ALA A 14 11.76 8.60 -1.66
CA ALA A 14 10.57 7.91 -2.16
C ALA A 14 10.43 6.48 -1.62
N ALA A 15 11.55 5.80 -1.31
CA ALA A 15 11.52 4.44 -0.77
C ALA A 15 11.11 4.39 0.72
N MET A 16 11.45 5.42 1.49
CA MET A 16 11.07 5.54 2.91
C MET A 16 9.58 5.86 3.11
N ALA A 17 8.90 6.38 2.08
CA ALA A 17 7.50 6.79 2.17
C ALA A 17 6.52 5.61 2.27
N PHE A 18 6.96 4.40 1.90
CA PHE A 18 6.12 3.20 1.93
C PHE A 18 6.27 2.37 3.21
N GLU A 19 7.32 2.59 3.99
CA GLU A 19 7.63 1.73 5.14
C GLU A 19 6.57 1.80 6.25
N SER A 20 6.02 2.99 6.50
CA SER A 20 4.95 3.23 7.48
C SER A 20 3.59 3.30 6.80
N THR A 21 3.24 2.29 6.02
CA THR A 21 1.94 2.18 5.36
C THR A 21 1.21 0.90 5.72
N VAL A 22 -0.11 0.92 5.54
CA VAL A 22 -1.00 -0.21 5.76
C VAL A 22 -1.88 -0.46 4.54
N PRO A 23 -2.26 -1.73 4.28
CA PRO A 23 -3.26 -2.05 3.26
C PRO A 23 -4.69 -1.86 3.80
N CYS A 24 -5.62 -1.62 2.88
CA CYS A 24 -7.05 -1.80 3.11
C CYS A 24 -7.63 -2.65 1.97
N ILE A 25 -8.20 -3.80 2.32
CA ILE A 25 -8.83 -4.74 1.38
C ILE A 25 -10.30 -4.81 1.74
N MET A 26 -11.16 -4.57 0.76
CA MET A 26 -12.61 -4.59 0.92
C MET A 26 -13.20 -5.63 -0.01
N TRP A 27 -14.12 -6.45 0.47
CA TRP A 27 -14.84 -7.40 -0.37
C TRP A 27 -16.23 -7.70 0.14
N SER A 28 -17.07 -8.21 -0.76
CA SER A 28 -18.42 -8.65 -0.46
C SER A 28 -18.87 -9.68 -1.51
N PRO A 29 -19.53 -10.79 -1.09
CA PRO A 29 -20.15 -11.72 -2.02
C PRO A 29 -21.27 -11.09 -2.87
N LYS A 30 -21.89 -10.01 -2.39
CA LYS A 30 -22.80 -9.13 -3.13
C LYS A 30 -22.09 -7.85 -3.61
N ASN A 31 -22.74 -7.03 -4.43
CA ASN A 31 -22.18 -5.78 -4.96
C ASN A 31 -22.28 -4.61 -3.95
N TYR A 32 -21.72 -4.78 -2.76
CA TYR A 32 -21.66 -3.73 -1.73
C TYR A 32 -20.36 -2.92 -1.76
N VAL A 33 -19.38 -3.36 -2.55
CA VAL A 33 -18.10 -2.66 -2.76
C VAL A 33 -18.03 -2.20 -4.21
N ASP A 34 -17.71 -0.94 -4.43
CA ASP A 34 -17.58 -0.39 -5.77
C ASP A 34 -16.21 -0.78 -6.36
N THR A 35 -16.24 -1.65 -7.37
CA THR A 35 -15.06 -2.09 -8.13
C THR A 35 -14.51 -1.02 -9.08
N ASN A 36 -15.27 0.06 -9.28
CA ASN A 36 -15.00 1.15 -10.22
C ASN A 36 -14.31 2.36 -9.60
N VAL A 37 -13.88 2.28 -8.34
CA VAL A 37 -12.89 3.25 -7.84
C VAL A 37 -11.65 3.01 -8.69
N LYS A 38 -11.50 3.82 -9.74
CA LYS A 38 -10.26 3.95 -10.51
C LYS A 38 -9.16 3.90 -9.48
N ALA A 39 -8.31 2.88 -9.54
CA ALA A 39 -7.08 2.82 -8.77
C ALA A 39 -6.57 4.24 -8.72
N SER A 40 -6.66 4.86 -7.54
CA SER A 40 -6.49 6.30 -7.42
C SER A 40 -5.16 6.57 -8.11
N ASP A 41 -5.08 7.51 -9.06
CA ASP A 41 -3.80 7.86 -9.70
C ASP A 41 -2.73 8.21 -8.63
N GLN A 42 -3.19 8.43 -7.40
CA GLN A 42 -2.46 8.45 -6.15
C GLN A 42 -2.25 7.03 -5.55
N PHE A 43 -1.04 6.51 -5.75
CA PHE A 43 -0.58 5.23 -5.20
C PHE A 43 -0.52 5.20 -3.65
N VAL A 44 -0.58 6.36 -2.97
CA VAL A 44 -0.51 6.49 -1.51
C VAL A 44 -1.57 7.45 -0.99
N ILE A 45 -2.37 7.01 -0.02
CA ILE A 45 -3.42 7.80 0.63
C ILE A 45 -2.93 8.25 2.02
N SER A 46 -3.25 9.48 2.40
CA SER A 46 -2.94 9.99 3.73
C SER A 46 -3.88 9.40 4.78
N GLN A 47 -3.43 9.26 6.03
CA GLN A 47 -4.28 8.84 7.15
C GLN A 47 -5.58 9.68 7.26
N THR A 48 -5.51 10.98 7.01
CA THR A 48 -6.67 11.88 7.11
C THR A 48 -7.68 11.69 5.99
N ASP A 49 -7.24 11.25 4.81
CA ASP A 49 -8.13 11.02 3.66
C ASP A 49 -8.65 9.57 3.61
N ALA A 50 -8.01 8.65 4.34
CA ALA A 50 -8.28 7.21 4.33
C ALA A 50 -9.76 6.89 4.59
N SER A 51 -10.31 7.45 5.68
CA SER A 51 -11.71 7.29 6.07
C SER A 51 -12.67 7.68 4.94
N SER A 52 -12.45 8.84 4.31
CA SER A 52 -13.29 9.31 3.20
C SER A 52 -13.16 8.46 1.93
N THR A 53 -11.95 8.00 1.61
CA THR A 53 -11.71 7.18 0.41
C THR A 53 -12.29 5.78 0.58
N ILE A 54 -12.17 5.19 1.77
CA ILE A 54 -12.80 3.91 2.10
C ILE A 54 -14.32 4.03 1.96
N MET A 55 -14.93 5.07 2.53
CA MET A 55 -16.38 5.32 2.38
C MET A 55 -16.79 5.49 0.91
N SER A 56 -15.99 6.16 0.09
CA SER A 56 -16.26 6.32 -1.35
C SER A 56 -16.10 5.03 -2.17
N SER A 57 -15.45 4.01 -1.59
CA SER A 57 -15.29 2.69 -2.21
C SER A 57 -16.43 1.74 -1.86
N LEU A 58 -17.32 2.13 -0.95
CA LEU A 58 -18.51 1.39 -0.60
C LEU A 58 -19.66 1.83 -1.50
N SER A 59 -20.46 0.85 -1.94
CA SER A 59 -21.60 1.12 -2.79
C SER A 59 -22.71 1.84 -2.02
N SER A 60 -23.60 2.54 -2.72
CA SER A 60 -24.77 3.20 -2.10
C SER A 60 -25.67 2.22 -1.34
N ASP A 61 -25.64 0.95 -1.74
CA ASP A 61 -26.49 -0.11 -1.19
C ASP A 61 -25.85 -0.84 -0.01
N ILE A 62 -24.69 -0.39 0.49
CA ILE A 62 -23.96 -1.01 1.62
C ILE A 62 -24.85 -1.21 2.85
N CYS A 63 -25.79 -0.30 3.13
CA CYS A 63 -26.71 -0.41 4.26
C CYS A 63 -27.75 -1.53 4.11
N SER A 64 -27.85 -2.16 2.94
CA SER A 64 -28.68 -3.35 2.71
C SER A 64 -27.99 -4.65 3.12
N ALA A 65 -26.68 -4.61 3.42
CA ALA A 65 -25.97 -5.75 4.00
C ALA A 65 -26.55 -6.11 5.37
N LYS A 66 -26.40 -7.35 5.82
CA LYS A 66 -26.78 -7.75 7.19
C LYS A 66 -25.64 -7.56 8.17
N VAL A 67 -24.40 -7.73 7.72
CA VAL A 67 -23.20 -7.52 8.51
C VAL A 67 -22.20 -6.71 7.70
N ILE A 68 -21.65 -5.66 8.30
CA ILE A 68 -20.53 -4.88 7.77
C ILE A 68 -19.39 -5.03 8.77
N ALA A 69 -18.41 -5.86 8.44
CA ALA A 69 -17.31 -6.21 9.32
C ALA A 69 -16.09 -5.33 9.02
N LEU A 70 -15.58 -4.65 10.04
CA LEU A 70 -14.33 -3.89 10.01
C LEU A 70 -13.29 -4.65 10.81
N ILE A 71 -12.40 -5.33 10.10
CA ILE A 71 -11.39 -6.21 10.69
C ILE A 71 -10.09 -5.43 10.79
N ASN A 72 -9.63 -5.24 12.03
CA ASN A 72 -8.44 -4.49 12.34
C ASN A 72 -7.32 -5.46 12.72
N GLN A 73 -6.31 -5.59 11.85
CA GLN A 73 -5.08 -6.32 12.15
C GLN A 73 -3.91 -5.33 12.29
N PRO A 74 -3.56 -4.92 13.52
CA PRO A 74 -2.43 -4.04 13.78
C PRO A 74 -1.12 -4.57 13.20
N GLU A 75 -0.23 -3.64 12.84
CA GLU A 75 1.10 -3.95 12.31
C GLU A 75 1.06 -4.82 11.06
N LEU A 76 0.10 -4.62 10.15
CA LEU A 76 0.08 -5.26 8.84
C LEU A 76 0.65 -4.34 7.76
N HIS A 77 1.44 -4.89 6.84
CA HIS A 77 1.99 -4.17 5.69
C HIS A 77 1.74 -4.94 4.39
N SER A 78 1.58 -4.24 3.26
CA SER A 78 1.23 -4.84 1.95
C SER A 78 2.27 -5.86 1.46
N ASN A 79 3.54 -5.61 1.75
CA ASN A 79 4.62 -6.56 1.48
C ASN A 79 4.50 -7.89 2.25
N ASP A 80 3.72 -7.97 3.34
CA ASP A 80 3.54 -9.24 4.05
C ASP A 80 2.76 -10.27 3.21
N PHE A 81 1.89 -9.82 2.30
CA PHE A 81 1.12 -10.71 1.43
C PHE A 81 1.96 -11.45 0.38
N THR A 82 3.12 -10.90 0.04
CA THR A 82 4.05 -11.39 -0.99
C THR A 82 5.40 -11.82 -0.43
N ARG A 83 5.64 -11.62 0.86
CA ARG A 83 6.88 -11.99 1.54
C ARG A 83 7.08 -13.50 1.56
N SER A 84 8.29 -13.94 1.26
CA SER A 84 8.64 -15.37 1.36
C SER A 84 8.54 -15.86 2.81
N GLY A 85 7.97 -17.04 3.00
CA GLY A 85 7.65 -17.63 4.31
C GLY A 85 6.30 -17.20 4.90
N PHE A 86 5.54 -16.35 4.20
CA PHE A 86 4.21 -15.85 4.61
C PHE A 86 3.11 -16.33 3.65
N GLU A 87 3.42 -17.25 2.73
CA GLU A 87 2.53 -17.70 1.65
C GLU A 87 1.20 -18.24 2.20
N ASP A 88 1.27 -19.05 3.26
CA ASP A 88 0.13 -19.68 3.92
C ASP A 88 -0.46 -18.83 5.08
N ALA A 89 0.04 -17.61 5.30
CA ALA A 89 -0.37 -16.79 6.43
C ALA A 89 -1.66 -15.99 6.18
N PHE A 90 -2.15 -15.98 4.94
CA PHE A 90 -3.30 -15.19 4.47
C PHE A 90 -4.20 -16.00 3.53
N THR A 91 -4.29 -17.32 3.73
CA THR A 91 -5.01 -18.22 2.83
C THR A 91 -6.50 -17.89 2.83
N GLN A 92 -7.13 -17.76 3.99
CA GLN A 92 -8.56 -17.47 4.14
C GLN A 92 -8.89 -16.08 3.61
N LEU A 93 -8.09 -15.07 3.97
CA LEU A 93 -8.24 -13.71 3.45
C LEU A 93 -8.21 -13.68 1.92
N LYS A 94 -7.20 -14.32 1.30
CA LYS A 94 -7.06 -14.37 -0.16
C LYS A 94 -8.22 -15.13 -0.79
N GLU A 95 -8.63 -16.24 -0.19
CA GLU A 95 -9.74 -17.05 -0.69
C GLU A 95 -11.05 -16.25 -0.74
N HIS A 96 -11.51 -15.72 0.39
CA HIS A 96 -12.76 -14.96 0.45
C HIS A 96 -12.71 -13.67 -0.37
N SER A 97 -11.59 -12.94 -0.35
CA SER A 97 -11.47 -11.69 -1.10
C SER A 97 -11.44 -11.89 -2.62
N THR A 98 -10.85 -12.98 -3.12
CA THR A 98 -10.73 -13.22 -4.57
C THR A 98 -11.95 -13.91 -5.16
N GLN A 99 -12.68 -14.69 -4.36
CA GLN A 99 -13.92 -15.35 -4.78
C GLN A 99 -15.15 -14.43 -4.67
N ALA A 100 -15.05 -13.31 -3.97
CA ALA A 100 -16.12 -12.33 -3.81
C ALA A 100 -16.54 -11.69 -5.14
N SER A 101 -17.85 -11.43 -5.31
CA SER A 101 -18.39 -10.78 -6.51
C SER A 101 -17.93 -9.33 -6.66
N SER A 102 -17.70 -8.64 -5.54
CA SER A 102 -17.14 -7.29 -5.53
C SER A 102 -15.97 -7.19 -4.56
N HIS A 103 -14.89 -6.53 -5.00
CA HIS A 103 -13.71 -6.28 -4.19
C HIS A 103 -13.06 -4.95 -4.59
N SER A 104 -12.34 -4.34 -3.65
CA SER A 104 -11.53 -3.15 -3.86
C SER A 104 -10.32 -3.19 -2.92
N GLN A 105 -9.20 -2.64 -3.35
CA GLN A 105 -7.97 -2.64 -2.58
C GLN A 105 -7.29 -1.27 -2.65
N ILE A 106 -6.91 -0.76 -1.49
CA ILE A 106 -6.05 0.40 -1.32
C ILE A 106 -4.73 -0.13 -0.75
N GLU A 107 -3.67 -0.08 -1.54
CA GLU A 107 -2.42 -0.76 -1.20
C GLU A 107 -1.60 0.00 -0.15
N TYR A 108 -1.66 1.33 -0.13
CA TYR A 108 -0.81 2.13 0.75
C TYR A 108 -1.57 3.28 1.40
N ILE A 109 -1.86 3.14 2.69
CA ILE A 109 -2.39 4.20 3.56
C ILE A 109 -1.33 4.55 4.61
N THR A 110 -0.96 5.82 4.74
CA THR A 110 0.09 6.22 5.69
C THR A 110 -0.37 6.08 7.14
N ASN A 111 0.53 5.63 8.02
CA ASN A 111 0.41 5.53 9.48
C ASN A 111 -0.70 4.62 10.05
N GLY A 112 -1.70 4.23 9.27
CA GLY A 112 -2.82 3.41 9.71
C GLY A 112 -4.18 4.00 9.34
N VAL A 113 -5.25 3.31 9.72
CA VAL A 113 -6.63 3.70 9.48
C VAL A 113 -7.39 3.77 10.81
N ASP A 114 -8.14 4.84 11.08
CA ASP A 114 -9.04 4.87 12.24
C ASP A 114 -10.29 4.03 11.97
N VAL A 115 -10.21 2.74 12.29
CA VAL A 115 -11.30 1.78 12.11
C VAL A 115 -12.55 2.18 12.88
N ASN A 116 -12.40 2.85 14.04
CA ASN A 116 -13.56 3.28 14.83
C ASN A 116 -14.25 4.49 14.20
N GLU A 117 -13.51 5.39 13.57
CA GLU A 117 -14.07 6.49 12.79
C GLU A 117 -14.91 5.95 11.62
N ILE A 118 -14.38 4.99 10.86
CA ILE A 118 -15.11 4.36 9.75
C ILE A 118 -16.36 3.64 10.25
N ALA A 119 -16.24 2.86 11.33
CA ALA A 119 -17.40 2.21 11.93
C ALA A 119 -18.48 3.22 12.33
N LYS A 120 -18.11 4.38 12.89
CA LYS A 120 -19.05 5.46 13.23
C LYS A 120 -19.70 6.08 12.00
N MET A 121 -18.95 6.32 10.93
CA MET A 121 -19.51 6.86 9.68
C MET A 121 -20.53 5.89 9.07
N ILE A 122 -20.20 4.60 8.98
CA ILE A 122 -21.10 3.57 8.45
C ILE A 122 -22.33 3.43 9.36
N ALA A 123 -22.13 3.33 10.67
CA ALA A 123 -23.21 3.23 11.64
C ALA A 123 -24.17 4.43 11.56
N SER A 124 -23.62 5.65 11.43
CA SER A 124 -24.42 6.86 11.26
C SER A 124 -25.14 6.92 9.91
N GLN A 125 -24.54 6.40 8.84
CA GLN A 125 -25.15 6.37 7.51
C GLN A 125 -26.28 5.35 7.42
N CYS A 126 -26.14 4.21 8.10
CA CYS A 126 -27.07 3.09 8.04
C CYS A 126 -28.04 2.99 9.23
N ASP A 127 -28.06 3.97 10.13
CA ASP A 127 -28.84 3.97 11.38
C ASP A 127 -28.65 2.67 12.20
N SER A 128 -27.38 2.31 12.40
CA SER A 128 -26.97 1.03 12.96
C SER A 128 -26.16 1.21 14.25
N ALA A 129 -26.15 0.18 15.10
CA ALA A 129 -25.27 0.10 16.26
C ALA A 129 -23.93 -0.56 15.91
N ILE A 130 -22.86 -0.06 16.53
CA ILE A 130 -21.53 -0.68 16.46
C ILE A 130 -21.45 -1.79 17.50
N SER A 131 -21.01 -2.96 17.08
CA SER A 131 -20.71 -4.10 17.96
C SER A 131 -19.24 -4.46 17.85
N ILE A 132 -18.59 -4.75 18.98
CA ILE A 132 -17.21 -5.25 18.99
C ILE A 132 -17.29 -6.76 19.17
N LEU A 133 -16.79 -7.51 18.19
CA LEU A 133 -16.88 -8.97 18.17
C LEU A 133 -15.47 -9.58 18.18
N ASP A 134 -15.28 -10.57 19.05
CA ASP A 134 -14.04 -11.35 19.09
C ASP A 134 -14.10 -12.44 18.00
N PRO A 135 -13.17 -12.46 17.04
CA PRO A 135 -13.19 -13.42 15.93
C PRO A 135 -13.02 -14.88 16.38
N SER A 136 -12.45 -15.14 17.56
CA SER A 136 -12.21 -16.51 18.06
C SER A 136 -13.39 -17.10 18.83
N THR A 137 -14.33 -16.28 19.30
CA THR A 137 -15.49 -16.74 20.08
C THR A 137 -16.82 -16.44 19.43
N VAL A 138 -16.82 -15.73 18.30
CA VAL A 138 -18.04 -15.36 17.57
C VAL A 138 -18.79 -16.61 17.11
N SER A 139 -20.11 -16.53 17.22
CA SER A 139 -21.04 -17.56 16.81
C SER A 139 -22.18 -16.95 16.02
N ALA A 140 -22.94 -17.78 15.33
CA ALA A 140 -24.13 -17.33 14.62
C ALA A 140 -25.12 -16.61 15.57
N ASP A 141 -25.17 -16.95 16.85
CA ASP A 141 -26.13 -16.38 17.81
C ASP A 141 -25.83 -14.92 18.16
N ASP A 142 -24.56 -14.49 18.05
CA ASP A 142 -24.13 -13.12 18.35
C ASP A 142 -24.72 -12.08 17.37
N PHE A 143 -25.16 -12.52 16.19
CA PHE A 143 -25.77 -11.64 15.22
C PHE A 143 -27.30 -11.64 15.33
N ALA A 144 -27.87 -10.94 16.30
CA ALA A 144 -29.33 -10.83 16.41
C ALA A 144 -29.96 -10.36 15.09
N LYS A 145 -31.12 -10.92 14.70
CA LYS A 145 -31.85 -10.44 13.52
C LYS A 145 -32.35 -9.02 13.80
N GLN A 146 -31.77 -8.05 13.12
CA GLN A 146 -32.17 -6.65 13.18
C GLN A 146 -32.56 -6.16 11.78
N GLU A 147 -33.38 -5.11 11.72
CA GLU A 147 -33.74 -4.45 10.46
C GLU A 147 -32.54 -3.71 9.86
N ALA A 148 -31.75 -3.04 10.72
CA ALA A 148 -30.50 -2.40 10.35
C ALA A 148 -29.33 -3.40 10.25
N PRO A 149 -28.29 -3.10 9.43
CA PRO A 149 -27.06 -3.89 9.40
C PRO A 149 -26.40 -3.91 10.79
N ILE A 150 -25.58 -4.91 11.07
CA ILE A 150 -24.67 -4.90 12.22
C ILE A 150 -23.32 -4.36 11.74
N VAL A 151 -22.83 -3.25 12.32
CA VAL A 151 -21.46 -2.76 12.08
C VAL A 151 -20.54 -3.42 13.10
N ALA A 152 -19.82 -4.46 12.68
CA ALA A 152 -18.97 -5.27 13.55
C ALA A 152 -17.52 -4.80 13.48
N VAL A 153 -16.95 -4.32 14.58
CA VAL A 153 -15.50 -4.08 14.71
C VAL A 153 -14.86 -5.34 15.26
N VAL A 154 -13.94 -5.92 14.50
CA VAL A 154 -13.31 -7.21 14.79
C VAL A 154 -11.81 -6.98 14.99
N PRO A 155 -11.33 -6.82 16.24
CA PRO A 155 -9.92 -6.64 16.51
C PRO A 155 -9.18 -7.99 16.43
N LEU A 156 -8.10 -8.02 15.63
CA LEU A 156 -7.13 -9.11 15.62
C LEU A 156 -5.88 -8.70 16.40
N PRO A 157 -5.15 -9.65 17.02
CA PRO A 157 -3.89 -9.37 17.67
C PRO A 157 -2.83 -8.83 16.68
N ALA A 158 -1.97 -7.93 17.14
CA ALA A 158 -0.79 -7.50 16.38
C ALA A 158 0.11 -8.71 16.07
N ALA A 159 0.58 -8.80 14.83
CA ALA A 159 1.33 -9.96 14.37
C ALA A 159 2.49 -9.56 13.44
N ASN A 160 3.70 -9.92 13.85
CA ASN A 160 4.94 -9.58 13.16
C ASN A 160 5.65 -10.80 12.54
N ASP A 161 5.11 -11.99 12.75
CA ASP A 161 5.61 -13.26 12.24
C ASP A 161 4.50 -14.07 11.53
N ALA A 162 4.91 -14.95 10.62
CA ALA A 162 3.99 -15.72 9.78
C ALA A 162 3.07 -16.65 10.57
N THR A 163 3.52 -17.16 11.73
CA THR A 163 2.72 -18.10 12.54
C THR A 163 1.55 -17.39 13.20
N LYS A 164 1.77 -16.21 13.79
CA LYS A 164 0.69 -15.40 14.35
C LYS A 164 -0.26 -14.90 13.29
N LEU A 165 0.26 -14.45 12.15
CA LEU A 165 -0.58 -14.02 11.02
C LEU A 165 -1.46 -15.17 10.52
N LYS A 166 -0.92 -16.38 10.42
CA LYS A 166 -1.70 -17.58 10.07
C LYS A 166 -2.78 -17.91 11.10
N ALA A 167 -2.51 -17.73 12.40
CA ALA A 167 -3.51 -17.92 13.44
C ALA A 167 -4.62 -16.86 13.39
N ASN A 168 -4.26 -15.62 13.07
CA ASN A 168 -5.23 -14.54 12.83
C ASN A 168 -6.08 -14.82 11.59
N ASP A 169 -5.48 -15.30 10.50
CA ASP A 169 -6.18 -15.68 9.27
C ASP A 169 -7.15 -16.86 9.50
N ALA A 170 -6.79 -17.81 10.37
CA ALA A 170 -7.72 -18.85 10.80
C ALA A 170 -8.91 -18.28 11.62
N SER A 171 -8.67 -17.29 12.47
CA SER A 171 -9.74 -16.62 13.23
C SER A 171 -10.64 -15.77 12.33
N LEU A 172 -10.06 -15.15 11.29
CA LEU A 172 -10.80 -14.49 10.22
C LEU A 172 -11.74 -15.47 9.51
N GLY A 173 -11.24 -16.65 9.13
CA GLY A 173 -12.07 -17.70 8.52
C GLY A 173 -13.25 -18.10 9.42
N GLN A 174 -12.98 -18.37 10.71
CA GLN A 174 -14.04 -18.69 11.68
C GLN A 174 -15.10 -17.59 11.79
N PHE A 175 -14.69 -16.32 11.80
CA PHE A 175 -15.61 -15.20 11.81
C PHE A 175 -16.48 -15.17 10.54
N ILE A 176 -15.88 -15.34 9.36
CA ILE A 176 -16.62 -15.34 8.09
C ILE A 176 -17.58 -16.53 8.04
N ASP A 177 -17.16 -17.73 8.44
CA ASP A 177 -18.01 -18.92 8.53
C ASP A 177 -19.22 -18.70 9.43
N ALA A 178 -19.05 -18.01 10.57
CA ALA A 178 -20.13 -17.69 11.49
C ALA A 178 -21.14 -16.70 10.87
N VAL A 179 -20.65 -15.71 10.11
CA VAL A 179 -21.50 -14.75 9.37
C VAL A 179 -22.25 -15.46 8.24
N GLU A 180 -21.56 -16.26 7.45
CA GLU A 180 -22.12 -17.02 6.32
C GLU A 180 -23.15 -18.05 6.79
N GLY A 181 -22.89 -18.73 7.92
CA GLY A 181 -23.83 -19.66 8.52
C GLY A 181 -25.20 -19.05 8.84
N LYS A 182 -25.27 -17.73 9.07
CA LYS A 182 -26.51 -17.02 9.42
C LYS A 182 -27.10 -16.17 8.29
N PHE A 183 -26.26 -15.45 7.56
CA PHE A 183 -26.68 -14.49 6.54
C PHE A 183 -26.22 -14.84 5.13
N GLN A 184 -25.59 -16.00 4.95
CA GLN A 184 -25.09 -16.46 3.65
C GLN A 184 -24.19 -15.38 3.02
N ASN A 185 -24.59 -14.86 1.87
CA ASN A 185 -23.81 -13.93 1.06
C ASN A 185 -24.09 -12.44 1.42
N ASP A 186 -24.84 -12.16 2.48
CA ASP A 186 -25.34 -10.81 2.81
C ASP A 186 -24.42 -10.07 3.79
N TYR A 187 -23.14 -9.98 3.46
CA TYR A 187 -22.15 -9.28 4.27
C TYR A 187 -21.13 -8.52 3.42
N ALA A 188 -20.46 -7.56 4.05
CA ALA A 188 -19.30 -6.87 3.51
C ALA A 188 -18.17 -6.85 4.54
N VAL A 189 -16.93 -6.94 4.09
CA VAL A 189 -15.74 -6.93 4.94
C VAL A 189 -14.79 -5.83 4.51
N ILE A 190 -14.25 -5.11 5.48
CA ILE A 190 -13.21 -4.11 5.36
C ILE A 190 -12.06 -4.58 6.25
N TYR A 191 -10.98 -5.08 5.64
CA TYR A 191 -9.81 -5.59 6.34
C TYR A 191 -8.64 -4.60 6.21
N THR A 192 -8.16 -4.08 7.34
CA THR A 192 -7.10 -3.07 7.37
C THR A 192 -6.31 -3.10 8.67
N SER A 193 -5.38 -2.15 8.84
CA SER A 193 -4.61 -1.98 10.06
C SER A 193 -4.76 -0.57 10.62
N SER A 194 -5.02 -0.50 11.93
CA SER A 194 -5.06 0.76 12.68
C SER A 194 -3.70 1.41 12.90
N VAL A 195 -2.62 0.63 12.85
CA VAL A 195 -1.26 1.11 13.07
C VAL A 195 -0.32 0.49 12.05
N ALA A 196 0.49 1.33 11.40
CA ALA A 196 1.54 0.85 10.51
C ALA A 196 2.61 0.07 11.30
N LYS A 197 3.29 -0.87 10.64
CA LYS A 197 4.50 -1.48 11.22
C LYS A 197 5.49 -0.37 11.53
N THR A 198 5.77 -0.16 12.82
CA THR A 198 6.94 0.60 13.21
C THR A 198 8.13 -0.29 12.90
N SER A 199 8.87 0.02 11.85
CA SER A 199 10.19 -0.57 11.72
C SER A 199 10.96 -0.26 12.99
N CYS A 200 11.72 -1.23 13.49
CA CYS A 200 12.59 -1.07 14.65
C CYS A 200 13.62 0.03 14.38
N HIS A 201 13.21 1.28 14.53
CA HIS A 201 14.04 2.47 14.49
C HIS A 201 13.43 3.64 15.29
N GLU A 202 12.53 3.36 16.25
CA GLU A 202 12.42 4.17 17.47
C GLU A 202 13.57 3.85 18.44
N SER A 203 14.79 3.85 17.92
CA SER A 203 15.95 4.17 18.74
C SER A 203 16.35 5.57 18.34
N THR A 204 16.36 6.47 19.31
CA THR A 204 17.20 7.66 19.40
C THR A 204 18.68 7.29 19.19
N GLN A 205 19.02 6.84 17.99
CA GLN A 205 20.38 6.63 17.53
C GLN A 205 20.66 7.65 16.45
N SER A 206 21.35 8.70 16.88
CA SER A 206 22.41 9.37 16.11
C SER A 206 22.82 8.55 14.90
N LEU A 207 22.91 9.20 13.73
CA LEU A 207 23.59 8.74 12.52
C LEU A 207 24.83 7.89 12.85
N HIS A 208 24.65 6.60 13.07
CA HIS A 208 25.74 5.63 13.19
C HIS A 208 25.77 4.91 11.86
N ARG A 209 26.64 5.47 11.01
CA ARG A 209 27.38 4.77 9.96
C ARG A 209 27.42 3.27 10.26
N ARG A 210 26.58 2.50 9.59
CA ARG A 210 26.50 1.04 9.73
C ARG A 210 27.81 0.46 9.22
N ALA A 211 28.77 0.21 10.11
CA ALA A 211 29.91 -0.64 9.82
C ALA A 211 29.38 -2.09 9.73
N PRO A 212 29.70 -2.85 8.68
CA PRO A 212 29.25 -4.23 8.58
C PRO A 212 30.03 -5.12 9.57
N ALA A 213 29.33 -6.11 10.14
CA ALA A 213 29.90 -7.15 10.97
C ALA A 213 31.06 -7.89 10.25
N PRO A 214 32.07 -8.42 10.97
CA PRO A 214 33.24 -9.02 10.37
C PRO A 214 32.90 -10.43 9.86
N VAL A 215 32.30 -10.51 8.68
CA VAL A 215 32.16 -11.77 7.93
C VAL A 215 33.28 -11.82 6.90
N ASN A 216 34.30 -12.62 7.21
CA ASN A 216 35.59 -12.58 6.52
C ASN A 216 35.60 -13.11 5.09
N ASN A 217 34.52 -13.71 4.57
CA ASN A 217 34.54 -14.41 3.28
C ASN A 217 33.30 -14.13 2.39
N LEU A 218 32.90 -12.87 2.21
CA LEU A 218 31.99 -12.51 1.11
C LEU A 218 32.79 -11.85 -0.03
N PRO A 219 32.46 -12.14 -1.31
CA PRO A 219 33.08 -11.47 -2.44
C PRO A 219 32.92 -9.96 -2.27
N ILE A 220 33.97 -9.20 -2.61
CA ILE A 220 34.07 -7.76 -2.35
C ILE A 220 32.82 -6.98 -2.79
N PHE A 221 32.14 -7.42 -3.85
CA PHE A 221 30.91 -6.78 -4.35
C PHE A 221 29.66 -7.02 -3.49
N ALA A 222 29.61 -8.08 -2.68
CA ALA A 222 28.53 -8.30 -1.72
C ALA A 222 28.67 -7.43 -0.47
N LYS A 223 29.87 -6.89 -0.19
CA LYS A 223 30.10 -5.94 0.92
C LYS A 223 29.67 -4.52 0.56
N TYR A 224 29.57 -4.21 -0.73
CA TYR A 224 29.12 -2.91 -1.23
C TYR A 224 27.80 -3.07 -1.98
N GLN A 225 26.69 -3.04 -1.23
CA GLN A 225 25.32 -2.95 -1.74
C GLN A 225 25.03 -1.62 -2.48
N LEU A 226 26.07 -0.95 -3.00
CA LEU A 226 25.98 0.21 -3.87
C LEU A 226 25.72 -0.20 -5.34
N PHE A 227 25.98 -1.47 -5.66
CA PHE A 227 25.99 -2.01 -7.02
C PHE A 227 24.80 -2.93 -7.29
N THR A 228 23.60 -2.50 -6.90
CA THR A 228 22.36 -3.20 -7.29
C THR A 228 22.16 -3.17 -8.81
N PRO A 229 21.59 -4.23 -9.43
CA PRO A 229 21.38 -4.30 -10.88
C PRO A 229 20.66 -3.08 -11.46
N GLY A 230 19.70 -2.52 -10.73
CA GLY A 230 18.98 -1.30 -11.13
C GLY A 230 19.88 -0.06 -11.24
N VAL A 231 20.88 0.09 -10.39
CA VAL A 231 21.82 1.23 -10.44
C VAL A 231 22.65 1.18 -11.72
N PHE A 232 23.11 -0.01 -12.13
CA PHE A 232 23.83 -0.15 -13.41
C PHE A 232 22.95 0.09 -14.62
N MET A 233 21.69 -0.35 -14.57
CA MET A 233 20.74 -0.10 -15.65
C MET A 233 20.49 1.40 -15.83
N VAL A 234 20.24 2.12 -14.73
CA VAL A 234 20.05 3.58 -14.75
C VAL A 234 21.33 4.31 -15.17
N LEU A 235 22.49 3.94 -14.61
CA LEU A 235 23.78 4.54 -14.98
C LEU A 235 24.07 4.35 -16.48
N GLY A 236 23.77 3.18 -17.03
CA GLY A 236 23.92 2.89 -18.46
C GLY A 236 23.02 3.77 -19.33
N VAL A 237 21.74 3.91 -18.97
CA VAL A 237 20.80 4.77 -19.68
C VAL A 237 21.23 6.24 -19.60
N VAL A 238 21.63 6.73 -18.44
CA VAL A 238 22.12 8.11 -18.25
C VAL A 238 23.35 8.38 -19.12
N PHE A 239 24.29 7.44 -19.16
CA PHE A 239 25.50 7.58 -19.98
C PHE A 239 25.18 7.63 -21.47
N LEU A 240 24.23 6.80 -21.94
CA LEU A 240 23.76 6.82 -23.32
C LEU A 240 23.14 8.17 -23.70
N PHE A 241 22.25 8.72 -22.86
CA PHE A 241 21.65 10.03 -23.10
C PHE A 241 22.68 11.16 -23.10
N MET A 242 23.66 11.10 -22.18
CA MET A 242 24.73 12.09 -22.11
C MET A 242 25.64 12.03 -23.35
N PHE A 243 25.89 10.84 -23.90
CA PHE A 243 26.63 10.68 -25.15
C PHE A 243 25.89 11.31 -26.33
N ILE A 244 24.59 11.02 -26.48
CA ILE A 244 23.75 11.60 -27.54
C ILE A 244 23.72 13.14 -27.41
N ALA A 245 23.46 13.66 -26.20
CA ALA A 245 23.44 15.11 -25.96
C ALA A 245 24.81 15.76 -26.22
N GLY A 246 25.90 15.13 -25.82
CA GLY A 246 27.26 15.63 -26.03
C GLY A 246 27.62 15.75 -27.52
N THR A 247 27.26 14.73 -28.32
CA THR A 247 27.44 14.81 -29.77
C THR A 247 26.60 15.94 -30.39
N GLY A 248 25.33 16.08 -29.99
CA GLY A 248 24.46 17.17 -30.46
C GLY A 248 25.00 18.58 -30.14
N ILE A 249 25.52 18.80 -28.93
CA ILE A 249 26.14 20.08 -28.55
C ILE A 249 27.39 20.35 -29.38
N THR A 250 28.22 19.33 -29.62
CA THR A 250 29.44 19.46 -30.43
C THR A 250 29.09 19.88 -31.87
N TRP A 251 28.03 19.31 -32.43
CA TRP A 251 27.49 19.71 -33.74
C TRP A 251 27.01 21.16 -33.77
N LEU A 252 26.27 21.60 -32.74
CA LEU A 252 25.77 22.97 -32.62
C LEU A 252 26.89 24.02 -32.50
N VAL A 253 27.94 23.72 -31.73
CA VAL A 253 29.10 24.62 -31.56
C VAL A 253 29.95 24.69 -32.85
N GLY A 254 29.92 23.64 -33.67
CA GLY A 254 30.63 23.60 -34.96
C GLY A 254 30.03 24.51 -36.04
N ILE A 255 28.85 25.10 -35.82
CA ILE A 255 28.23 26.02 -36.79
C ILE A 255 29.00 27.34 -36.78
N GLN A 256 29.88 27.52 -37.76
CA GLN A 256 30.49 28.81 -38.06
C GLN A 256 29.54 29.64 -38.92
N THR A 257 29.24 30.86 -38.51
CA THR A 257 28.51 31.81 -39.35
C THR A 257 29.48 32.42 -40.37
N PRO A 258 29.13 32.47 -41.67
CA PRO A 258 30.03 33.01 -42.69
C PRO A 258 30.20 34.52 -42.52
N VAL A 259 31.39 34.94 -42.09
CA VAL A 259 31.81 36.34 -41.99
C VAL A 259 32.39 36.84 -43.33
N ARG A 260 31.59 36.87 -44.40
CA ARG A 260 31.84 37.78 -45.53
C ARG A 260 30.63 37.93 -46.45
N PHE A 261 29.84 38.96 -46.21
CA PHE A 261 28.97 39.57 -47.22
C PHE A 261 29.51 40.95 -47.61
N GLU A 262 30.73 41.01 -48.16
CA GLU A 262 31.17 42.24 -48.82
C GLU A 262 30.95 42.11 -50.32
N ALA A 263 29.89 42.77 -50.79
CA ALA A 263 29.64 43.00 -52.21
C ALA A 263 30.83 43.76 -52.79
N LYS A 264 31.47 43.17 -53.80
CA LYS A 264 32.59 43.77 -54.53
C LYS A 264 32.12 45.08 -55.17
N GLN A 265 32.50 46.24 -54.63
CA GLN A 265 32.27 47.50 -55.33
C GLN A 265 33.12 47.53 -56.61
N LYS A 266 32.43 47.64 -57.74
CA LYS A 266 33.00 47.86 -59.07
C LYS A 266 33.68 49.25 -59.06
N LYS A 267 34.99 49.30 -59.27
CA LYS A 267 35.70 50.54 -59.58
C LYS A 267 35.60 50.79 -61.08
N ASN A 268 35.19 52.02 -61.42
CA ASN A 268 35.01 52.55 -62.77
C ASN A 268 36.25 52.42 -63.64
#